data_AF-A0A4Q6B4J4-F1
#
_entry.id   AF-A0A4Q6B4J4-F1
#
_cell.length_a   1.000
_cell.length_b   1.000
_cell.length_c   1.000
_cell.angle_alpha   90.00
_cell.angle_beta   90.00
_cell.angle_gamma   90.00
#
_symmetry.space_group_name_H-M   'P 1'
#
loop_
_entity.id
_entity.type
_entity.pdbx_description
1 polymer ?
#
loop_
_entity_poly.entity_id
_entity_poly.type
_entity_poly.pdbx_seq_one_letter_code
_entity_poly.pdbx_strand_id
1 'polypeptide(L)'
;MLTKMILLLTIFTTGMISAQPKVERPQNFVETPVDSDRAYNKKNSRDDEEIRVLKARVLILEAATRELQQKIYSIKYGHGSSSHYPNLKPTAWYCSVKSTFSKSFSGRGATQLEAKDTALNTCQKEDSIHCRVDKVDCEKEV
;
A
#
# COMPACT_ATOMS: atom_id res chain seq x y z
N MET A 1 11.27 -39.54 37.39
CA MET A 1 12.75 -39.61 37.39
C MET A 1 13.23 -39.71 35.94
N LEU A 2 13.24 -38.56 35.27
CA LEU A 2 14.04 -38.31 34.07
C LEU A 2 15.50 -38.28 34.54
N THR A 3 16.30 -39.28 34.21
CA THR A 3 17.78 -39.25 34.15
C THR A 3 18.28 -40.70 34.13
N LYS A 4 18.31 -41.31 32.95
CA LYS A 4 19.24 -42.39 32.55
C LYS A 4 18.82 -42.88 31.16
N MET A 5 19.80 -43.01 30.27
CA MET A 5 19.71 -43.49 28.89
C MET A 5 19.40 -42.48 27.78
N ILE A 6 19.79 -41.22 27.99
CA ILE A 6 20.45 -40.46 26.91
C ILE A 6 21.90 -40.98 26.87
N LEU A 7 22.10 -42.19 26.33
CA LEU A 7 23.43 -42.78 26.13
C LEU A 7 23.36 -43.99 25.19
N LEU A 8 22.69 -43.83 24.05
CA LEU A 8 22.92 -44.67 22.87
C LEU A 8 23.28 -43.74 21.69
N LEU A 9 24.36 -43.00 21.93
CA LEU A 9 25.19 -42.37 20.91
C LEU A 9 25.85 -43.49 20.09
N THR A 10 25.69 -43.37 18.78
CA THR A 10 26.76 -43.56 17.77
C THR A 10 27.55 -44.86 17.84
N ILE A 11 27.17 -45.86 17.05
CA ILE A 11 28.05 -46.64 16.17
C ILE A 11 27.14 -47.31 15.13
N PHE A 12 27.23 -46.89 13.87
CA PHE A 12 27.24 -47.74 12.66
C PHE A 12 27.33 -46.80 11.46
N THR A 13 28.54 -46.29 11.24
CA THR A 13 28.99 -45.76 9.97
C THR A 13 29.21 -46.91 8.98
N THR A 14 29.03 -46.58 7.71
CA THR A 14 29.46 -47.29 6.48
C THR A 14 28.56 -48.40 5.93
N GLY A 15 28.04 -48.15 4.74
CA GLY A 15 27.54 -49.19 3.84
C GLY A 15 26.47 -48.68 2.87
N MET A 16 26.81 -48.70 1.58
CA MET A 16 25.94 -48.54 0.40
C MET A 16 25.86 -47.14 -0.22
N ILE A 17 26.88 -46.85 -1.03
CA ILE A 17 26.82 -45.94 -2.18
C ILE A 17 25.82 -46.54 -3.17
N SER A 18 24.63 -45.97 -3.26
CA SER A 18 23.68 -46.30 -4.34
C SER A 18 24.08 -45.49 -5.57
N ALA A 19 24.63 -46.17 -6.57
CA ALA A 19 24.87 -45.64 -7.90
C ALA A 19 23.55 -45.13 -8.50
N GLN A 20 23.46 -43.82 -8.76
CA GLN A 20 22.42 -43.23 -9.59
C GLN A 20 22.90 -43.31 -11.05
N PRO A 21 22.13 -43.87 -11.99
CA PRO A 21 22.50 -43.83 -13.39
C PRO A 21 22.47 -42.37 -13.88
N LYS A 22 23.61 -41.91 -14.41
CA LYS A 22 23.68 -40.65 -15.16
C LYS A 22 22.78 -40.76 -16.39
N VAL A 23 21.64 -40.10 -16.35
CA VAL A 23 20.89 -39.74 -17.55
C VAL A 23 21.57 -38.50 -18.11
N GLU A 24 22.32 -38.65 -19.20
CA GLU A 24 22.81 -37.54 -20.00
C GLU A 24 21.60 -36.75 -20.53
N ARG A 25 21.34 -35.61 -19.91
CA ARG A 25 20.38 -34.63 -20.41
C ARG A 25 21.12 -33.81 -21.49
N PRO A 26 20.67 -33.78 -22.75
CA PRO A 26 21.31 -32.94 -23.76
C PRO A 26 21.23 -31.47 -23.31
N GLN A 27 22.40 -30.84 -23.22
CA GLN A 27 22.55 -29.41 -23.07
C GLN A 27 22.13 -28.76 -24.40
N ASN A 28 20.88 -28.31 -24.48
CA ASN A 28 20.46 -27.20 -25.34
C ASN A 28 18.97 -26.94 -25.06
N PHE A 29 18.70 -26.33 -23.92
CA PHE A 29 17.47 -25.57 -23.73
C PHE A 29 17.90 -24.18 -23.27
N VAL A 30 17.77 -23.21 -24.17
CA VAL A 30 17.82 -21.80 -23.78
C VAL A 30 16.53 -21.56 -23.02
N GLU A 31 16.58 -21.60 -21.68
CA GLU A 31 15.52 -21.01 -20.86
C GLU A 31 15.57 -19.50 -21.08
N THR A 32 14.75 -19.02 -22.02
CA THR A 32 14.44 -17.59 -22.07
C THR A 32 13.61 -17.25 -20.83
N PRO A 33 14.05 -16.32 -19.96
CA PRO A 33 13.24 -15.89 -18.82
C PRO A 33 12.15 -14.94 -19.35
N VAL A 34 11.07 -15.50 -19.90
CA VAL A 34 9.95 -14.73 -20.42
C VAL A 34 8.67 -15.30 -19.85
N ASP A 35 8.40 -15.03 -18.57
CA ASP A 35 7.01 -15.10 -18.06
C ASP A 35 6.80 -14.45 -16.68
N SER A 36 7.85 -14.32 -15.86
CA SER A 36 7.73 -13.61 -14.56
C SER A 36 7.42 -12.13 -14.75
N ASP A 37 8.16 -11.43 -15.62
CA ASP A 37 8.01 -9.98 -15.81
C ASP A 37 6.68 -9.62 -16.50
N ARG A 38 6.17 -10.51 -17.37
CA ARG A 38 4.88 -10.32 -18.05
C ARG A 38 3.72 -10.52 -17.08
N ALA A 39 3.76 -11.56 -16.25
CA ALA A 39 2.73 -11.80 -15.24
C ALA A 39 2.73 -10.70 -14.16
N TYR A 40 3.91 -10.25 -13.73
CA TYR A 40 4.08 -9.14 -12.79
C TYR A 40 3.54 -7.82 -13.37
N ASN A 41 3.94 -7.44 -14.59
CA ASN A 41 3.44 -6.21 -15.23
C ASN A 41 1.92 -6.24 -15.48
N LYS A 42 1.37 -7.40 -15.86
CA LYS A 42 -0.08 -7.55 -16.06
C LYS A 42 -0.86 -7.42 -14.74
N LYS A 43 -0.32 -7.93 -13.64
CA LYS A 43 -0.93 -7.79 -12.30
C LYS A 43 -0.89 -6.35 -11.83
N ASN A 44 0.25 -5.67 -11.97
CA ASN A 44 0.39 -4.26 -11.59
C ASN A 44 -0.61 -3.38 -12.35
N SER A 45 -0.75 -3.59 -13.66
CA SER A 45 -1.72 -2.86 -14.49
C SER A 45 -3.18 -3.05 -14.05
N ARG A 46 -3.54 -4.21 -13.49
CA ARG A 46 -4.90 -4.48 -13.00
C ARG A 46 -5.12 -3.81 -11.64
N ASP A 47 -4.14 -3.94 -10.75
CA ASP A 47 -4.20 -3.37 -9.42
C ASP A 47 -4.21 -1.82 -9.51
N ASP A 48 -3.48 -1.24 -10.47
CA ASP A 48 -3.51 0.21 -10.77
C ASP A 48 -4.87 0.70 -11.28
N GLU A 49 -5.56 -0.11 -12.10
CA GLU A 49 -6.92 0.19 -12.57
C GLU A 49 -7.92 0.11 -11.41
N GLU A 50 -7.83 -0.92 -10.57
CA GLU A 50 -8.67 -1.09 -9.40
C GLU A 50 -8.51 0.08 -8.42
N ILE A 51 -7.27 0.51 -8.16
CA ILE A 51 -6.97 1.68 -7.34
C ILE A 51 -7.62 2.93 -7.94
N ARG A 52 -7.56 3.12 -9.26
CA ARG A 52 -8.18 4.28 -9.93
C ARG A 52 -9.69 4.28 -9.77
N VAL A 53 -10.34 3.14 -9.98
CA VAL A 53 -11.79 2.97 -9.81
C VAL A 53 -12.20 3.21 -8.36
N LEU A 54 -11.44 2.69 -7.39
CA LEU A 54 -11.70 2.90 -5.97
C LEU A 54 -11.54 4.38 -5.59
N LYS A 55 -10.49 5.05 -6.07
CA LYS A 55 -10.31 6.51 -5.87
C LYS A 55 -11.50 7.29 -6.41
N ALA A 56 -11.96 7.00 -7.63
CA ALA A 56 -13.13 7.65 -8.21
C ALA A 56 -14.40 7.42 -7.38
N ARG A 57 -14.60 6.20 -6.88
CA ARG A 57 -15.76 5.86 -6.05
C ARG A 57 -15.75 6.60 -4.71
N VAL A 58 -14.58 6.72 -4.06
CA VAL A 58 -14.42 7.49 -2.82
C VAL A 58 -14.83 8.95 -3.04
N LEU A 59 -14.33 9.58 -4.11
CA LEU A 59 -14.67 10.98 -4.43
C LEU A 59 -16.17 11.18 -4.64
N ILE A 60 -16.85 10.25 -5.32
CA ILE A 60 -18.31 10.31 -5.53
C ILE A 60 -19.06 10.19 -4.20
N LEU A 61 -18.66 9.24 -3.35
CA LEU A 61 -19.30 9.01 -2.05
C LEU A 61 -19.13 10.21 -1.11
N GLU A 62 -17.97 10.85 -1.14
CA GLU A 62 -17.69 12.04 -0.34
C GLU A 62 -18.52 13.24 -0.81
N ALA A 63 -18.63 13.45 -2.13
CA ALA A 63 -19.48 14.49 -2.70
C ALA A 63 -20.95 14.28 -2.31
N ALA A 64 -21.46 13.05 -2.43
CA ALA A 64 -22.82 12.70 -2.03
C ALA A 64 -23.05 12.90 -0.53
N THR A 65 -22.07 12.54 0.30
CA THR A 65 -22.14 12.75 1.76
C THR A 65 -22.24 14.24 2.08
N ARG A 66 -21.45 15.08 1.40
CA ARG A 66 -21.51 16.54 1.57
C ARG A 66 -22.85 17.11 1.16
N GLU A 67 -23.42 16.64 0.05
CA GLU A 67 -24.76 17.05 -0.40
C GLU A 67 -25.85 16.64 0.61
N LEU A 68 -25.79 15.42 1.13
CA LEU A 68 -26.72 14.95 2.16
C LEU A 68 -26.62 15.77 3.45
N GLN A 69 -25.40 16.11 3.88
CA GLN A 69 -25.19 16.99 5.03
C GLN A 69 -25.85 18.35 4.81
N GLN A 70 -25.70 18.93 3.61
CA GLN A 70 -26.35 20.20 3.25
C GLN A 70 -27.88 20.09 3.28
N LYS A 71 -28.45 19.00 2.75
CA LYS A 71 -29.90 18.76 2.76
C LYS A 71 -30.45 18.53 4.17
N ILE A 72 -29.77 17.73 5.00
CA ILE A 72 -30.16 17.52 6.40
C ILE A 72 -30.17 18.85 7.13
N TYR A 73 -29.16 19.70 6.88
CA TYR A 73 -29.09 21.01 7.47
C TYR A 73 -30.25 21.91 7.01
N SER A 74 -30.51 21.99 5.70
CA SER A 74 -31.61 22.81 5.17
C SER A 74 -32.98 22.37 5.70
N ILE A 75 -33.18 21.06 5.88
CA ILE A 75 -34.41 20.50 6.46
C ILE A 75 -34.51 20.81 7.96
N LYS A 76 -33.42 20.64 8.73
CA LYS A 76 -33.42 20.86 10.18
C LYS A 76 -33.61 22.31 10.59
N TYR A 77 -33.04 23.25 9.84
CA TYR A 77 -32.97 24.66 10.23
C TYR A 77 -33.81 25.60 9.34
N GLY A 78 -34.46 25.06 8.32
CA GLY A 78 -35.37 25.79 7.43
C GLY A 78 -34.66 26.67 6.38
N HIS A 79 -35.29 26.82 5.22
CA HIS A 79 -34.92 27.80 4.20
C HIS A 79 -35.27 29.21 4.68
N GLY A 80 -34.46 29.81 5.56
CA GLY A 80 -34.81 31.13 6.10
C GLY A 80 -33.73 31.89 6.86
N SER A 81 -32.61 31.28 7.25
CA SER A 81 -31.52 32.02 7.89
C SER A 81 -30.18 31.71 7.22
N SER A 82 -29.89 32.46 6.16
CA SER A 82 -28.57 32.50 5.49
C SER A 82 -27.39 32.71 6.47
N SER A 83 -27.68 33.23 7.68
CA SER A 83 -26.70 33.50 8.74
C SER A 83 -26.19 32.27 9.51
N HIS A 84 -26.82 31.09 9.39
CA HIS A 84 -26.45 29.95 10.24
C HIS A 84 -25.87 28.75 9.50
N TYR A 85 -25.74 28.78 8.16
CA TYR A 85 -24.95 27.76 7.47
C TYR A 85 -23.57 27.69 8.15
N PRO A 86 -23.19 26.58 8.80
CA PRO A 86 -21.80 26.41 9.12
C PRO A 86 -21.11 26.51 7.78
N ASN A 87 -20.28 27.53 7.61
CA ASN A 87 -19.32 27.55 6.53
C ASN A 87 -18.48 26.31 6.78
N LEU A 88 -18.89 25.20 6.18
CA LEU A 88 -18.16 23.96 6.09
C LEU A 88 -16.99 24.33 5.19
N LYS A 89 -16.03 25.04 5.78
CA LYS A 89 -14.76 25.37 5.15
C LYS A 89 -14.30 24.06 4.55
N PRO A 90 -13.97 24.04 3.25
CA PRO A 90 -13.41 22.85 2.64
C PRO A 90 -12.27 22.41 3.54
N THR A 91 -12.45 21.24 4.14
CA THR A 91 -11.46 20.69 5.03
C THR A 91 -10.26 20.37 4.16
N ALA A 92 -9.17 21.11 4.33
CA ALA A 92 -7.92 20.73 3.72
C ALA A 92 -7.21 19.78 4.67
N TRP A 93 -6.48 18.84 4.10
CA TRP A 93 -5.60 17.94 4.81
C TRP A 93 -4.18 18.24 4.37
N TYR A 94 -3.29 18.27 5.34
CA TYR A 94 -1.86 18.34 5.12
C TYR A 94 -1.26 17.00 5.57
N CYS A 95 -0.52 16.35 4.71
CA CYS A 95 0.25 15.17 5.06
C CYS A 95 1.72 15.40 4.76
N SER A 96 2.59 14.89 5.63
CA SER A 96 4.03 14.90 5.45
C SER A 96 4.61 13.50 5.58
N VAL A 97 5.63 13.19 4.78
CA VAL A 97 6.38 11.94 4.84
C VAL A 97 7.86 12.26 5.01
N LYS A 98 8.49 11.64 6.02
CA LYS A 98 9.92 11.78 6.27
C LYS A 98 10.68 10.65 5.55
N SER A 99 11.59 11.04 4.67
CA SER A 99 12.59 10.13 4.13
C SER A 99 13.58 9.70 5.22
N THR A 100 14.26 8.58 4.94
CA THR A 100 15.34 8.04 5.78
C THR A 100 16.47 9.04 6.00
N PHE A 101 16.68 10.00 5.09
CA PHE A 101 17.71 11.05 5.20
C PHE A 101 17.20 12.37 5.80
N SER A 102 16.14 12.34 6.58
CA SER A 102 15.53 13.52 7.23
C SER A 102 14.96 14.57 6.26
N LYS A 103 14.86 14.27 4.96
CA LYS A 103 14.07 15.09 4.03
C LYS A 103 12.58 14.88 4.30
N SER A 104 11.80 15.95 4.25
CA SER A 104 10.35 15.90 4.44
C SER A 104 9.65 16.30 3.16
N PHE A 105 8.71 15.48 2.71
CA PHE A 105 7.86 15.75 1.55
C PHE A 105 6.45 15.96 2.02
N SER A 106 5.75 16.92 1.45
CA SER A 106 4.39 17.26 1.87
C SER A 106 3.40 17.23 0.73
N GLY A 107 2.17 16.89 1.05
CA GLY A 107 1.03 16.94 0.15
C GLY A 107 -0.16 17.58 0.82
N ARG A 108 -0.91 18.37 0.03
CA ARG A 108 -2.20 18.93 0.43
C ARG A 108 -3.31 18.32 -0.42
N GLY A 109 -4.47 18.13 0.17
CA GLY A 109 -5.64 17.61 -0.51
C GLY A 109 -6.93 17.99 0.21
N ALA A 110 -8.07 17.87 -0.47
CA ALA A 110 -9.38 18.00 0.15
C ALA A 110 -9.69 16.81 1.08
N THR A 111 -8.93 15.72 0.94
CA THR A 111 -9.06 14.51 1.76
C THR A 111 -7.71 14.08 2.32
N GLN A 112 -7.72 13.34 3.43
CA GLN A 112 -6.51 12.75 3.99
C GLN A 112 -5.81 11.82 3.00
N LEU A 113 -6.59 11.07 2.21
CA LEU A 113 -6.07 10.14 1.22
C LEU A 113 -5.35 10.89 0.09
N GLU A 114 -5.96 11.95 -0.43
CA GLU A 114 -5.38 12.79 -1.49
C GLU A 114 -4.11 13.49 -1.00
N ALA A 115 -4.13 14.05 0.21
CA ALA A 115 -2.97 14.66 0.83
C ALA A 115 -1.82 13.66 1.02
N LYS A 116 -2.15 12.44 1.48
CA LYS A 116 -1.18 11.33 1.63
C LYS A 116 -0.61 10.87 0.30
N ASP A 117 -1.45 10.66 -0.70
CA ASP A 117 -1.03 10.25 -2.05
C ASP A 117 -0.13 11.31 -2.67
N THR A 118 -0.45 12.59 -2.50
CA THR A 118 0.37 13.71 -2.97
C THR A 118 1.73 13.75 -2.26
N ALA A 119 1.76 13.55 -0.94
CA ALA A 119 3.00 13.51 -0.17
C ALA A 119 3.90 12.34 -0.60
N LEU A 120 3.31 11.15 -0.78
CA LEU A 120 4.01 9.94 -1.21
C LEU A 120 4.49 10.03 -2.65
N ASN A 121 3.68 10.55 -3.57
CA ASN A 121 4.08 10.74 -4.96
C ASN A 121 5.23 11.73 -5.10
N THR A 122 5.22 12.81 -4.31
CA THR A 122 6.34 13.77 -4.27
C THR A 122 7.60 13.09 -3.74
N CYS A 123 7.48 12.35 -2.64
CA CYS A 123 8.58 11.57 -2.10
C CYS A 123 9.12 10.58 -3.14
N GLN A 124 8.26 9.78 -3.79
CA GLN A 124 8.68 8.75 -4.73
C GLN A 124 9.39 9.33 -5.95
N LYS A 125 9.00 10.52 -6.41
CA LYS A 125 9.66 11.21 -7.53
C LYS A 125 11.07 11.68 -7.17
N GLU A 126 11.27 12.14 -5.94
CA GLU A 126 12.54 12.76 -5.53
C GLU A 126 13.48 11.81 -4.77
N ASP A 127 12.95 10.76 -4.13
CA ASP A 127 13.67 9.88 -3.20
C ASP A 127 13.05 8.47 -3.10
N SER A 128 12.75 7.85 -4.25
CA SER A 128 11.97 6.60 -4.38
C SER A 128 12.33 5.47 -3.43
N ILE A 129 13.62 5.28 -3.12
CA ILE A 129 14.12 4.16 -2.31
C ILE A 129 13.90 4.40 -0.79
N HIS A 130 13.76 5.66 -0.38
CA HIS A 130 13.72 6.04 1.02
C HIS A 130 12.34 6.51 1.50
N CYS A 131 11.33 6.40 0.63
CA CYS A 131 9.94 6.71 0.93
C CYS A 131 9.24 5.54 1.62
N ARG A 132 8.86 5.76 2.88
CA ARG A 132 8.19 4.78 3.72
C ARG A 132 6.74 5.16 3.97
N VAL A 133 5.81 4.34 3.49
CA VAL A 133 4.35 4.57 3.54
C VAL A 133 3.79 4.54 4.97
N ASP A 134 4.51 3.87 5.88
CA ASP A 134 4.24 3.76 7.31
C ASP A 134 4.65 5.00 8.12
N LYS A 135 5.37 5.96 7.50
CA LYS A 135 5.85 7.20 8.15
C LYS A 135 5.19 8.46 7.59
N VAL A 136 3.87 8.41 7.37
CA VAL A 136 3.09 9.57 6.93
C VAL A 136 2.32 10.16 8.10
N ASP A 137 2.65 11.39 8.46
CA ASP A 137 1.94 12.19 9.46
C ASP A 137 0.92 13.08 8.75
N CYS A 138 -0.36 12.98 9.11
CA CYS A 138 -1.43 13.76 8.50
C CYS A 138 -2.20 14.57 9.54
N GLU A 139 -2.47 15.82 9.22
CA GLU A 139 -3.25 16.74 10.03
C GLU A 139 -4.35 17.40 9.21
N LYS A 140 -5.44 17.73 9.89
CA LYS A 140 -6.56 18.48 9.32
C LYS A 140 -6.21 19.96 9.40
N GLU A 141 -6.13 20.63 8.27
CA GLU A 141 -5.94 22.08 8.16
C GLU A 141 -7.29 22.77 8.49
N VAL A 142 -7.33 23.58 9.55
CA VAL A 142 -8.56 24.18 10.14
C VAL A 142 -8.80 25.60 9.63
#